data_AF-A0A1N7I4Q2-F1
#
_entry.id   AF-A0A1N7I4Q2-F1
#
_cell.length_a   1.000
_cell.length_b   1.000
_cell.length_c   1.000
_cell.angle_alpha   90.00
_cell.angle_beta   90.00
_cell.angle_gamma   90.00
#
_symmetry.space_group_name_H-M   'P 1'
#
loop_
_entity.id
_entity.type
_entity.pdbx_description
1 polymer ?
#
loop_
_entity_poly.entity_id
_entity_poly.type
_entity_poly.pdbx_seq_one_letter_code
_entity_poly.pdbx_strand_id
1 'polypeptide(L)'
;MQVKNKLRKIVVDHVEYLYSVTDKYHHGTETNTLTVKIFLSGNKQSPLIVDFLTLDDYIMGQPLKSGISLVNKITNSIEIININEPKYIRQLILQGLKNGWTGKNTIEKQNGLNCLMELGFEIEKLQP
;
A
#
# COMPACT_ATOMS: atom_id res chain seq x y z
N MET A 1 -13.26 -13.92 13.88
CA MET A 1 -13.99 -13.99 12.60
C MET A 1 -13.02 -13.65 11.47
N GLN A 2 -12.70 -14.60 10.58
CA GLN A 2 -11.98 -14.26 9.33
C GLN A 2 -12.95 -13.53 8.42
N VAL A 3 -12.78 -12.22 8.25
CA VAL A 3 -13.46 -11.49 7.18
C VAL A 3 -12.94 -12.05 5.86
N LYS A 4 -13.84 -12.68 5.08
CA LYS A 4 -13.56 -13.04 3.70
C LYS A 4 -13.32 -11.72 2.95
N ASN A 5 -12.06 -11.32 2.80
CA ASN A 5 -11.72 -10.03 2.20
C ASN A 5 -12.17 -10.02 0.73
N LYS A 6 -13.33 -9.41 0.49
CA LYS A 6 -13.84 -9.15 -0.84
C LYS A 6 -12.85 -8.22 -1.54
N LEU A 7 -12.33 -8.65 -2.68
CA LEU A 7 -11.48 -7.81 -3.50
C LEU A 7 -12.25 -6.54 -3.90
N ARG A 8 -11.62 -5.39 -3.71
CA ARG A 8 -12.12 -4.09 -4.17
C ARG A 8 -11.71 -3.89 -5.62
N LYS A 9 -12.50 -3.16 -6.40
CA LYS A 9 -12.24 -2.88 -7.82
C LYS A 9 -11.74 -1.45 -8.00
N ILE A 10 -10.82 -1.25 -8.93
CA ILE A 10 -10.35 0.07 -9.38
C ILE A 10 -10.05 0.02 -10.87
N VAL A 11 -10.29 1.12 -11.58
CA VAL A 11 -9.89 1.28 -12.99
C VAL A 11 -8.78 2.31 -13.04
N VAL A 12 -7.65 1.95 -13.64
CA VAL A 12 -6.50 2.84 -13.87
C VAL A 12 -6.17 2.78 -15.35
N ASP A 13 -6.18 3.93 -16.01
CA ASP A 13 -5.88 4.11 -17.43
C ASP A 13 -6.64 3.11 -18.32
N HIS A 14 -7.96 3.02 -18.09
CA HIS A 14 -8.91 2.10 -18.75
C HIS A 14 -8.70 0.60 -18.49
N VAL A 15 -7.74 0.22 -17.66
CA VAL A 15 -7.50 -1.17 -17.25
C VAL A 15 -8.13 -1.44 -15.90
N GLU A 16 -8.84 -2.55 -15.78
CA GLU A 16 -9.49 -2.97 -14.54
C GLU A 16 -8.56 -3.80 -13.66
N TYR A 17 -8.47 -3.42 -12.39
CA TYR A 17 -7.72 -4.12 -11.36
C TYR A 17 -8.60 -4.48 -10.17
N LEU A 18 -8.20 -5.53 -9.46
CA LEU A 18 -8.77 -5.97 -8.21
C LEU A 18 -7.70 -5.86 -7.12
N TYR A 19 -8.07 -5.48 -5.89
CA TYR A 19 -7.09 -5.38 -4.82
C TYR A 19 -7.63 -5.75 -3.44
N SER A 20 -6.72 -6.10 -2.54
CA SER A 20 -6.98 -6.28 -1.12
C SER A 20 -5.91 -5.59 -0.28
N VAL A 21 -6.31 -5.12 0.90
CA VAL A 21 -5.42 -4.57 1.92
C VAL A 21 -5.58 -5.42 3.18
N THR A 22 -4.47 -5.92 3.71
CA THR A 22 -4.43 -6.73 4.94
C THR A 22 -3.28 -6.28 5.81
N ASP A 23 -3.45 -6.31 7.12
CA ASP A 23 -2.41 -6.03 8.09
C ASP A 23 -2.05 -7.27 8.91
N LYS A 24 -0.80 -7.32 9.35
CA LYS A 24 -0.30 -8.32 10.29
C LYS A 24 0.61 -7.65 11.32
N TYR A 25 0.21 -7.73 12.57
CA TYR A 25 1.05 -7.35 13.71
C TYR A 25 2.13 -8.41 13.97
N HIS A 26 3.34 -7.97 14.32
CA HIS A 26 4.46 -8.82 14.68
C HIS A 26 4.80 -8.64 16.15
N HIS A 27 4.39 -9.61 16.97
CA HIS A 27 4.71 -9.63 18.41
C HIS A 27 6.22 -9.68 18.63
N GLY A 28 6.70 -8.91 19.61
CA GLY A 28 8.11 -8.88 20.02
C GLY A 28 8.96 -7.82 19.32
N THR A 29 8.48 -7.24 18.21
CA THR A 29 9.14 -6.13 17.52
C THR A 29 8.33 -4.84 17.51
N GLU A 30 7.08 -4.87 18.00
CA GLU A 30 6.16 -3.73 17.97
C GLU A 30 5.97 -3.14 16.56
N THR A 31 6.11 -3.99 15.53
CA THR A 31 5.93 -3.61 14.14
C THR A 31 4.68 -4.23 13.55
N ASN A 32 4.20 -3.61 12.47
CA ASN A 32 3.05 -4.04 11.73
C ASN A 32 3.37 -4.00 10.23
N THR A 33 2.98 -5.04 9.49
CA THR A 33 3.04 -5.01 8.03
C THR A 33 1.65 -4.85 7.44
N LEU A 34 1.41 -3.74 6.76
CA LEU A 34 0.26 -3.58 5.85
C LEU A 34 0.67 -4.09 4.47
N THR A 35 0.00 -5.11 3.97
CA THR A 35 0.19 -5.68 2.64
C THR A 35 -0.95 -5.27 1.72
N VAL A 36 -0.61 -4.68 0.59
CA VAL A 36 -1.51 -4.47 -0.54
C VAL A 36 -1.21 -5.52 -1.60
N LYS A 37 -2.23 -6.28 -2.02
CA LYS A 37 -2.15 -7.16 -3.19
C LYS A 37 -3.04 -6.61 -4.28
N ILE A 38 -2.50 -6.39 -5.47
CA ILE A 38 -3.23 -5.92 -6.64
C ILE A 38 -3.12 -6.97 -7.75
N PHE A 39 -4.23 -7.23 -8.41
CA PHE A 39 -4.38 -8.21 -9.47
C PHE A 39 -4.95 -7.52 -10.70
N LEU A 40 -4.49 -7.92 -11.89
CA LEU A 40 -5.20 -7.59 -13.11
C LEU A 40 -6.55 -8.32 -13.12
N SER A 41 -7.64 -7.64 -13.50
CA SER A 41 -8.94 -8.32 -13.58
C SER A 41 -8.86 -9.47 -14.60
N GLY A 42 -9.40 -10.63 -14.22
CA GLY A 42 -9.26 -11.87 -15.00
C GLY A 42 -7.93 -12.63 -14.82
N ASN A 43 -6.91 -12.06 -14.16
CA ASN A 43 -5.66 -12.77 -13.83
C ASN A 43 -5.23 -12.58 -12.37
N LYS A 44 -5.40 -13.63 -11.55
CA LYS A 44 -5.05 -13.62 -10.13
C LYS A 44 -3.71 -14.29 -9.78
N GLN A 45 -3.00 -14.85 -10.75
CA GLN A 45 -1.82 -15.69 -10.49
C GLN A 45 -0.57 -14.87 -10.17
N SER A 46 -0.48 -13.64 -10.70
CA SER A 46 0.70 -12.79 -10.63
C SER A 46 0.38 -11.41 -10.02
N PRO A 47 0.01 -11.33 -8.73
CA PRO A 47 -0.26 -10.06 -8.10
C PRO A 47 0.98 -9.18 -7.99
N LEU A 48 0.77 -7.86 -8.08
CA LEU A 48 1.68 -6.89 -7.47
C LEU A 48 1.48 -6.96 -5.95
N ILE A 49 2.57 -7.15 -5.22
CA ILE A 49 2.58 -7.18 -3.76
C ILE A 49 3.40 -6.00 -3.25
N VAL A 50 2.78 -5.16 -2.43
CA VAL A 50 3.43 -4.02 -1.79
C VAL A 50 3.29 -4.18 -0.28
N ASP A 51 4.42 -4.26 0.42
CA ASP A 51 4.48 -4.39 1.87
C ASP A 51 4.93 -3.06 2.49
N PHE A 52 4.18 -2.58 3.48
CA PHE A 52 4.51 -1.41 4.30
C PHE A 52 4.80 -1.92 5.72
N LEU A 53 6.09 -2.04 6.06
CA LEU A 53 6.51 -2.34 7.42
C LEU A 53 6.61 -1.02 8.19
N THR A 54 5.85 -0.89 9.27
CA THR A 54 5.86 0.29 10.13
C THR A 54 5.99 -0.09 11.59
N LEU A 55 6.33 0.87 12.45
CA LEU A 55 5.96 0.80 13.87
C LEU A 55 4.44 0.65 13.98
N ASP A 56 3.99 -0.15 14.93
CA ASP A 56 2.58 -0.22 15.32
C ASP A 56 2.33 0.84 16.38
N ASP A 57 1.35 1.73 16.15
CA ASP A 57 0.97 2.69 17.16
C ASP A 57 0.09 1.97 18.20
N TYR A 58 0.51 1.99 19.46
CA TYR A 58 -0.19 1.28 20.54
C TYR A 58 -1.68 1.67 20.67
N ILE A 59 -2.04 2.88 20.25
CA ILE A 59 -3.40 3.43 20.35
C ILE A 59 -4.15 3.33 19.01
N MET A 60 -3.49 3.68 17.90
CA MET A 60 -4.09 3.77 16.56
C MET A 60 -3.98 2.48 15.73
N GLY A 61 -3.20 1.50 16.20
CA GLY A 61 -2.83 0.30 15.44
C GLY A 61 -1.97 0.66 14.23
N GLN A 62 -2.19 -0.03 13.11
CA GLN A 62 -1.45 0.22 11.86
C GLN A 62 -1.74 1.65 11.31
N PRO A 63 -0.80 2.61 11.41
CA PRO A 63 -1.03 4.03 11.04
C PRO A 63 -1.51 4.24 9.60
N LEU A 64 -1.02 3.44 8.64
CA LEU A 64 -1.39 3.58 7.23
C LEU A 64 -2.78 2.98 6.91
N LYS A 65 -3.41 2.30 7.88
CA LYS A 65 -4.77 1.76 7.78
C LYS A 65 -5.79 2.68 8.43
N SER A 66 -5.44 3.30 9.56
CA SER A 66 -6.29 4.27 10.28
C SER A 66 -6.20 5.68 9.69
N GLY A 67 -5.03 6.07 9.18
CA GLY A 67 -4.76 7.39 8.64
C GLY A 67 -3.68 8.11 9.46
N ILE A 68 -2.66 8.63 8.80
CA ILE A 68 -1.57 9.37 9.46
C ILE A 68 -1.24 10.67 8.71
N SER A 69 -1.03 11.76 9.44
CA SER A 69 -0.62 13.04 8.86
C SER A 69 0.89 13.06 8.56
N LEU A 70 1.24 13.14 7.28
CA LEU A 70 2.63 13.27 6.81
C LEU A 70 2.83 14.58 6.06
N VAL A 71 4.06 15.11 6.13
CA VAL A 71 4.48 16.26 5.32
C VAL A 71 4.81 15.77 3.92
N ASN A 72 4.28 16.45 2.90
CA ASN A 72 4.65 16.26 1.51
C ASN A 72 5.58 17.40 1.08
N LYS A 73 6.85 17.07 0.80
CA LYS A 73 7.89 18.03 0.39
C LYS A 73 7.67 18.61 -1.00
N ILE A 74 6.98 17.88 -1.88
CA ILE A 74 6.72 18.32 -3.27
C ILE A 74 5.62 19.37 -3.28
N THR A 75 4.54 19.15 -2.54
CA THR A 75 3.38 20.06 -2.49
C THR A 75 3.48 21.10 -1.37
N ASN A 76 4.47 20.96 -0.47
CA ASN A 76 4.64 21.77 0.73
C ASN A 76 3.36 21.81 1.59
N SER A 77 2.77 20.63 1.82
CA SER A 77 1.50 20.48 2.54
C SER A 77 1.53 19.31 3.53
N ILE A 78 0.54 19.27 4.43
CA ILE A 78 0.31 18.12 5.32
C ILE A 78 -0.89 17.37 4.78
N GLU A 79 -0.71 16.07 4.55
CA GLU A 79 -1.75 15.19 4.02
C GLU A 79 -1.99 14.01 4.97
N ILE A 80 -3.26 13.63 5.13
CA ILE A 80 -3.63 12.41 5.84
C ILE A 80 -3.54 11.25 4.86
N ILE A 81 -2.65 10.29 5.16
CA ILE A 81 -2.39 9.12 4.32
C ILE A 81 -3.12 7.92 4.90
N ASN A 82 -4.04 7.36 4.12
CA ASN A 82 -4.68 6.07 4.39
C ASN A 82 -4.66 5.21 3.14
N ILE A 83 -3.93 4.09 3.16
CA ILE A 83 -3.73 3.20 2.00
C ILE A 83 -5.05 2.56 1.51
N ASN A 84 -6.11 2.56 2.33
CA ASN A 84 -7.44 2.14 1.87
C ASN A 84 -8.06 3.09 0.85
N GLU A 85 -7.60 4.34 0.78
CA GLU A 85 -8.10 5.31 -0.19
C GLU A 85 -7.67 4.94 -1.62
N PRO A 86 -8.61 4.91 -2.60
CA PRO A 86 -8.31 4.50 -3.97
C PRO A 86 -7.18 5.28 -4.64
N LYS A 87 -6.94 6.54 -4.24
CA LYS A 87 -5.87 7.38 -4.82
C LYS A 87 -4.48 6.78 -4.60
N TYR A 88 -4.20 6.18 -3.44
CA TYR A 88 -2.91 5.55 -3.18
C TYR A 88 -2.79 4.19 -3.87
N ILE A 89 -3.88 3.43 -3.94
CA ILE A 89 -3.92 2.18 -4.74
C ILE A 89 -3.59 2.46 -6.21
N ARG A 90 -4.12 3.57 -6.77
CA ARG A 90 -3.75 4.01 -8.12
C ARG A 90 -2.25 4.28 -8.24
N GLN A 91 -1.64 4.98 -7.28
CA GLN A 91 -0.20 5.27 -7.31
C GLN A 91 0.64 3.98 -7.23
N LEU A 92 0.24 3.02 -6.39
CA LEU A 92 0.91 1.72 -6.32
C LEU A 92 0.85 0.94 -7.63
N ILE A 93 -0.29 0.98 -8.33
CA ILE A 93 -0.42 0.39 -9.67
C ILE A 93 0.55 1.04 -10.64
N LEU A 94 0.56 2.37 -10.71
CA LEU A 94 1.45 3.11 -11.62
C LEU A 94 2.94 2.82 -11.35
N GLN A 95 3.33 2.76 -10.08
CA GLN A 95 4.70 2.45 -9.72
C GLN A 95 5.04 0.98 -10.02
N GLY A 96 4.13 0.04 -9.79
CA GLY A 96 4.30 -1.35 -10.20
C GLY A 96 4.50 -1.49 -11.71
N LEU A 97 3.71 -0.78 -12.51
CA LEU A 97 3.85 -0.73 -13.97
C LEU A 97 5.23 -0.17 -14.38
N LYS A 98 5.65 0.95 -13.75
CA LYS A 98 6.98 1.54 -13.94
C LYS A 98 8.11 0.57 -13.59
N ASN A 99 7.90 -0.28 -12.59
CA ASN A 99 8.87 -1.28 -12.11
C ASN A 99 8.77 -2.62 -12.87
N GLY A 100 8.03 -2.67 -13.98
CA GLY A 100 7.99 -3.83 -14.88
C GLY A 100 6.92 -4.88 -14.56
N TRP A 101 5.99 -4.61 -13.63
CA TRP A 101 4.80 -5.43 -13.47
C TRP A 101 3.82 -5.18 -14.62
N THR A 102 3.24 -6.23 -15.17
CA THR A 102 2.26 -6.17 -16.29
C THR A 102 0.90 -6.74 -15.90
N GLY A 103 0.74 -7.20 -14.66
CA GLY A 103 -0.42 -7.98 -14.25
C GLY A 103 -0.40 -9.44 -14.70
N LYS A 104 0.54 -9.83 -15.56
CA LYS A 104 0.70 -11.20 -16.09
C LYS A 104 2.06 -11.84 -15.76
N ASN A 105 2.95 -11.10 -15.11
CA ASN A 105 4.24 -11.57 -14.63
C ASN A 105 4.38 -11.29 -13.13
N THR A 106 5.19 -12.10 -12.46
CA THR A 106 5.60 -11.85 -11.08
C THR A 106 6.81 -10.93 -11.08
N ILE A 107 6.80 -9.95 -10.18
CA ILE A 107 7.98 -9.16 -9.83
C ILE A 107 8.24 -9.31 -8.33
N GLU A 108 9.39 -8.86 -7.86
CA GLU A 108 9.70 -8.83 -6.43
C GLU A 108 8.70 -7.97 -5.65
N LYS A 109 8.56 -8.25 -4.36
CA LYS A 109 7.70 -7.44 -3.50
C LYS A 109 8.24 -6.01 -3.42
N GLN A 110 7.34 -5.05 -3.53
CA GLN A 110 7.69 -3.63 -3.47
C GLN A 110 7.65 -3.15 -2.02
N ASN A 111 8.59 -2.27 -1.65
CA ASN A 111 8.57 -1.57 -0.37
C ASN A 111 7.64 -0.36 -0.47
N GLY A 112 6.51 -0.40 0.24
CA GLY A 112 5.50 0.66 0.21
C GLY A 112 5.96 1.99 0.82
N LEU A 113 6.90 1.99 1.76
CA LEU A 113 7.45 3.24 2.29
C LEU A 113 8.29 3.97 1.25
N ASN A 114 9.02 3.24 0.39
CA ASN A 114 9.73 3.83 -0.74
C ASN A 114 8.77 4.48 -1.74
N CYS A 115 7.57 3.90 -1.95
CA CYS A 115 6.51 4.53 -2.75
C CYS A 115 6.11 5.89 -2.18
N LEU A 116 5.83 5.97 -0.87
CA LEU A 116 5.44 7.22 -0.22
C LEU A 116 6.55 8.27 -0.32
N MET A 117 7.80 7.85 -0.15
CA MET A 117 8.96 8.72 -0.32
C MET A 117 9.10 9.24 -1.77
N GLU A 118 8.90 8.39 -2.79
CA GLU A 118 8.86 8.82 -4.20
C GLU A 118 7.70 9.79 -4.51
N LEU A 119 6.60 9.71 -3.76
CA LEU A 119 5.48 10.65 -3.82
C LEU A 119 5.72 11.96 -3.04
N GLY A 120 6.89 12.09 -2.38
CA GLY A 120 7.31 13.29 -1.67
C GLY A 120 7.02 13.30 -0.17
N PHE A 121 6.50 12.20 0.40
CA PHE A 121 6.17 12.15 1.82
C PHE A 121 7.41 11.89 2.70
N GLU A 122 7.46 12.60 3.82
CA GLU A 122 8.33 12.28 4.96
C GLU A 122 7.81 11.01 5.66
N ILE A 123 8.65 9.97 5.72
CA ILE A 123 8.26 8.63 6.21
C ILE A 123 8.95 8.25 7.53
N GLU A 124 9.78 9.12 8.08
CA GLU A 124 10.62 8.85 9.26
C GLU A 124 9.76 8.42 10.46
N LYS A 125 8.54 8.98 10.59
CA LYS A 125 7.56 8.62 11.64
C LYS A 125 6.99 7.21 11.50
N LEU A 126 7.15 6.57 10.35
CA LEU A 126 6.60 5.25 10.06
C LEU A 126 7.64 4.16 10.23
N GLN A 127 8.93 4.47 10.09
CA GLN A 127 9.98 3.46 10.07
C GLN A 127 10.16 2.81 11.45
N PRO A 128 10.36 1.47 11.51
CA PRO A 128 10.77 0.75 12.72
C PRO A 128 12.06 1.28 13.36
#